data_AF-D9VM91-F1
#
_entry.id   AF-D9VM91-F1
#
_cell.length_a   1.000
_cell.length_b   1.000
_cell.length_c   1.000
_cell.angle_alpha   90.00
_cell.angle_beta   90.00
_cell.angle_gamma   90.00
#
_symmetry.space_group_name_H-M   'P 1'
#
loop_
_entity.id
_entity.type
_entity.pdbx_description
1 polymer ?
#
loop_
_entity_poly.entity_id
_entity_poly.type
_entity_poly.pdbx_seq_one_letter_code
_entity_poly.pdbx_strand_id
1 'polypeptide(L)'
;MVRAARVGAGHQTGRPAMTPDEALRRIAFLLEWRGASPYRVRAFHTAADAARALEPGPVDAARAGRLRGVGPVTAEVIAQASTGSVPRYLARLEAEAGPEARAGWDLAAASTGDCHLHSDWSDGGSPLEDMAEAARALGHQWAVLTDHSPRLTIAHGLSPDRLRSQLRAVAAVNAGLGPGFRLLSFYRVRHPRRRLPRPGRRPARPSRRFRGVRALQAPLFFLGR
;
A
#
# COMPACT_ATOMS: atom_id res chain seq x y z
N MET A 1 -11.41 -33.45 40.53
CA MET A 1 -10.08 -32.80 40.65
C MET A 1 -9.58 -32.45 39.25
N VAL A 2 -9.82 -31.22 38.78
CA VAL A 2 -9.35 -30.73 37.47
C VAL A 2 -8.12 -29.86 37.74
N ARG A 3 -6.95 -30.28 37.24
CA ARG A 3 -5.71 -29.49 37.34
C ARG A 3 -5.73 -28.42 36.26
N ALA A 4 -5.76 -27.16 36.68
CA ALA A 4 -5.55 -26.01 35.82
C ALA A 4 -4.10 -26.01 35.27
N ALA A 5 -3.95 -26.10 33.95
CA ALA A 5 -2.68 -25.86 33.29
C ALA A 5 -2.41 -24.36 33.29
N ARG A 6 -1.34 -23.95 33.98
CA ARG A 6 -0.78 -22.60 33.91
C ARG A 6 -0.40 -22.30 32.46
N VAL A 7 -1.04 -21.29 31.87
CA VAL A 7 -0.58 -20.68 30.63
C VAL A 7 0.72 -19.97 30.94
N GLY A 8 1.83 -20.57 30.50
CA GLY A 8 3.16 -19.99 30.58
C GLY A 8 3.23 -18.71 29.77
N ALA A 9 3.84 -17.68 30.35
CA ALA A 9 4.25 -16.46 29.68
C ALA A 9 5.16 -16.81 28.48
N GLY A 10 4.59 -16.80 27.28
CA GLY A 10 5.31 -16.99 26.04
C GLY A 10 6.06 -15.72 25.66
N HIS A 11 7.39 -15.78 25.78
CA HIS A 11 8.41 -15.04 25.03
C HIS A 11 7.93 -13.84 24.19
N GLN A 12 8.20 -12.63 24.67
CA GLN A 12 8.32 -11.45 23.79
C GLN A 12 9.61 -11.60 22.98
N THR A 13 9.57 -12.33 21.87
CA THR A 13 10.65 -12.31 20.87
C THR A 13 10.77 -10.88 20.36
N GLY A 14 11.91 -10.25 20.64
CA GLY A 14 12.16 -8.84 20.40
C GLY A 14 11.79 -8.44 18.98
N ARG A 15 10.89 -7.47 18.85
CA ARG A 15 10.64 -6.80 17.58
C ARG A 15 11.98 -6.28 17.07
N PRO A 16 12.38 -6.56 15.80
CA PRO A 16 13.63 -6.06 15.26
C PRO A 16 13.68 -4.53 15.45
N ALA A 17 14.87 -4.02 15.75
CA ALA A 17 15.09 -2.59 15.89
C ALA A 17 14.61 -1.88 14.62
N MET A 18 13.85 -0.80 14.79
CA MET A 18 13.23 -0.07 13.68
C MET A 18 14.31 0.42 12.71
N THR A 19 14.19 0.06 11.43
CA THR A 19 15.13 0.53 10.40
C THR A 19 14.82 1.98 9.99
N PRO A 20 15.79 2.71 9.42
CA PRO A 20 15.56 4.06 8.89
C PRO A 20 14.41 4.15 7.88
N ASP A 21 14.30 3.18 6.97
CA ASP A 21 13.24 3.16 5.98
C ASP A 21 11.86 2.82 6.60
N GLU A 22 11.80 1.91 7.59
CA GLU A 22 10.57 1.65 8.36
C GLU A 22 10.10 2.92 9.07
N ALA A 23 11.01 3.63 9.75
CA ALA A 23 10.70 4.86 10.46
C ALA A 23 10.14 5.95 9.53
N LEU A 24 10.78 6.16 8.38
CA LEU A 24 10.35 7.16 7.40
C LEU A 24 8.99 6.81 6.77
N ARG A 25 8.75 5.54 6.44
CA ARG A 25 7.43 5.09 5.93
C ARG A 25 6.34 5.24 6.99
N ARG A 26 6.65 4.93 8.24
CA ARG A 26 5.74 5.11 9.38
C ARG A 26 5.37 6.58 9.56
N ILE A 27 6.35 7.49 9.45
CA ILE A 27 6.12 8.93 9.48
C ILE A 27 5.26 9.38 8.30
N ALA A 28 5.54 8.90 7.08
CA ALA A 28 4.76 9.24 5.90
C ALA A 28 3.28 8.88 6.08
N PHE A 29 3.00 7.67 6.57
CA PHE A 29 1.64 7.24 6.92
C PHE A 29 0.96 8.15 7.95
N LEU A 30 1.65 8.50 9.04
CA LEU A 30 1.07 9.37 10.06
C LEU A 30 0.81 10.80 9.55
N LEU A 31 1.66 11.29 8.64
CA LEU A 31 1.44 12.57 7.98
C LEU A 31 0.22 12.52 7.06
N GLU A 32 0.07 11.45 6.28
CA GLU A 32 -1.10 11.23 5.42
C GLU A 32 -2.38 11.08 6.24
N TRP A 33 -2.36 10.27 7.30
CA TRP A 33 -3.47 10.07 8.24
C TRP A 33 -4.00 11.40 8.80
N ARG A 34 -3.10 12.36 9.01
CA ARG A 34 -3.42 13.69 9.54
C ARG A 34 -3.72 14.75 8.46
N GLY A 35 -3.77 14.35 7.19
CA GLY A 35 -4.05 15.25 6.08
C GLY A 35 -2.95 16.27 5.80
N ALA A 36 -1.68 15.92 6.06
CA ALA A 36 -0.55 16.76 5.67
C ALA A 36 -0.48 16.92 4.14
N SER A 37 0.27 17.93 3.67
CA SER A 37 0.38 18.18 2.23
C SER A 37 1.03 17.01 1.48
N PRO A 38 0.58 16.68 0.25
CA PRO A 38 1.15 15.59 -0.54
C PRO A 38 2.66 15.74 -0.79
N TYR A 39 3.14 16.98 -0.96
CA TYR A 39 4.57 17.27 -1.10
C TYR A 39 5.37 16.81 0.13
N ARG A 40 4.85 17.07 1.32
CA ARG A 40 5.50 16.66 2.57
C ARG A 40 5.51 15.14 2.71
N VAL A 41 4.39 14.48 2.47
CA VAL A 41 4.30 13.00 2.51
C VAL A 41 5.28 12.38 1.52
N ARG A 42 5.33 12.88 0.27
CA ARG A 42 6.25 12.43 -0.78
C ARG A 42 7.73 12.60 -0.41
N ALA A 43 8.08 13.65 0.33
CA ALA A 43 9.46 13.83 0.79
C ALA A 43 9.90 12.68 1.73
N PHE A 44 9.02 12.21 2.61
CA PHE A 44 9.32 11.06 3.49
C PHE A 44 9.38 9.74 2.73
N HIS A 45 8.53 9.52 1.73
CA HIS A 45 8.65 8.34 0.85
C HIS A 45 9.98 8.34 0.08
N THR A 46 10.33 9.47 -0.54
CA THR A 46 11.59 9.61 -1.27
C THR A 46 12.80 9.33 -0.37
N ALA A 47 12.79 9.87 0.86
CA ALA A 47 13.84 9.60 1.81
C ALA A 47 13.88 8.13 2.25
N ALA A 48 12.73 7.47 2.40
CA ALA A 48 12.67 6.06 2.76
C ALA A 48 13.29 5.18 1.67
N ASP A 49 13.01 5.48 0.40
CA ASP A 49 13.60 4.76 -0.74
C ASP A 49 15.12 4.97 -0.80
N ALA A 50 15.60 6.19 -0.53
CA ALA A 50 17.03 6.46 -0.42
C ALA A 50 17.69 5.71 0.75
N ALA A 51 16.99 5.60 1.88
CA ALA A 51 17.50 4.93 3.08
C ALA A 51 17.59 3.41 2.94
N ARG A 52 16.79 2.77 2.07
CA ARG A 52 16.86 1.31 1.82
C ARG A 52 18.21 0.84 1.28
N ALA A 53 18.95 1.73 0.63
CA ALA A 53 20.26 1.42 0.05
C ALA A 53 21.42 1.62 1.05
N LEU A 54 21.14 2.02 2.30
CA LEU A 54 22.17 2.17 3.32
C LEU A 54 22.56 0.82 3.91
N GLU A 55 23.87 0.65 4.08
CA GLU A 55 24.40 -0.48 4.85
C GLU A 55 23.92 -0.42 6.31
N PRO A 56 23.64 -1.57 6.95
CA PRO A 56 23.27 -1.61 8.36
C PRO A 56 24.34 -0.98 9.26
N GLY A 57 23.92 -0.11 10.18
CA GLY A 57 24.79 0.52 11.17
C GLY A 57 24.49 1.99 11.38
N PRO A 58 25.11 2.62 12.39
CA PRO A 58 24.87 4.02 12.72
C PRO A 58 25.38 4.95 11.60
N VAL A 59 24.57 5.95 11.27
CA VAL A 59 24.86 7.01 10.29
C VAL A 59 24.52 8.35 10.94
N ASP A 60 25.38 9.36 10.79
CA ASP A 60 25.05 10.71 11.24
C ASP A 60 24.15 11.46 10.23
N ALA A 61 23.52 12.53 10.69
CA ALA A 61 22.62 13.33 9.87
C ALA A 61 23.35 14.02 8.69
N ALA A 62 24.64 14.35 8.84
CA ALA A 62 25.39 15.00 7.77
C ALA A 62 25.64 14.05 6.59
N ARG A 63 25.96 12.78 6.86
CA ARG A 63 26.12 11.72 5.88
C ARG A 63 24.79 11.34 5.27
N ALA A 64 23.74 11.17 6.08
CA ALA A 64 22.39 10.89 5.58
C ALA A 64 21.87 12.01 4.67
N GLY A 65 22.14 13.28 5.01
CA GLY A 65 21.75 14.45 4.21
C GLY A 65 22.44 14.57 2.85
N ARG A 66 23.47 13.77 2.56
CA ARG A 66 24.10 13.71 1.22
C ARG A 66 23.32 12.81 0.25
N LEU A 67 22.39 12.01 0.75
CA LEU A 67 21.56 11.14 -0.07
C LEU A 67 20.59 11.98 -0.90
N ARG A 68 20.47 11.66 -2.20
CA ARG A 68 19.51 12.34 -3.08
C ARG A 68 18.09 12.17 -2.55
N GLY A 69 17.39 13.29 -2.37
CA GLY A 69 16.01 13.29 -1.89
C GLY A 69 15.85 13.22 -0.37
N VAL A 70 16.94 13.29 0.40
CA VAL A 70 16.92 13.41 1.85
C VAL A 70 17.11 14.88 2.24
N GLY A 71 16.11 15.46 2.92
CA GLY A 71 16.20 16.79 3.53
C GLY A 71 16.65 16.74 5.00
N PRO A 72 16.85 17.91 5.66
CA PRO A 72 17.38 17.98 7.02
C PRO A 72 16.58 17.18 8.05
N VAL A 73 15.24 17.28 8.00
CA VAL A 73 14.36 16.54 8.93
C VAL A 73 14.45 15.03 8.70
N THR A 74 14.44 14.59 7.44
CA THR A 74 14.54 13.16 7.11
C THR A 74 15.93 12.60 7.42
N ALA A 75 16.99 13.40 7.28
CA ALA A 75 18.35 13.02 7.65
C ALA A 75 18.47 12.76 9.16
N GLU A 76 17.86 13.62 9.98
CA GLU A 76 17.80 13.44 11.43
C GLU A 76 17.03 12.17 11.82
N VAL A 77 15.93 11.89 11.13
CA VAL A 77 15.16 10.65 11.31
C VAL A 77 16.02 9.42 10.97
N ILE A 78 16.73 9.45 9.84
CA ILE A 78 17.64 8.37 9.43
C ILE A 78 18.71 8.17 10.48
N ALA A 79 19.34 9.24 10.95
CA ALA A 79 20.42 9.16 11.93
C ALA A 79 19.95 8.52 13.24
N GLN A 80 18.81 8.97 13.78
CA GLN A 80 18.23 8.42 14.99
C GLN A 80 17.84 6.94 14.82
N ALA A 81 17.13 6.60 13.73
CA ALA A 81 16.72 5.22 13.46
C ALA A 81 17.89 4.27 13.18
N SER A 82 18.98 4.76 12.60
CA SER A 82 20.18 3.94 12.30
C SER A 82 20.84 3.36 13.55
N THR A 83 20.57 3.94 14.72
CA THR A 83 21.02 3.44 16.03
C THR A 83 20.08 2.40 16.65
N GLY A 84 18.95 2.10 16.00
CA GLY A 84 17.86 1.27 16.55
C GLY A 84 16.90 2.02 17.47
N SER A 85 17.10 3.33 17.69
CA SER A 85 16.22 4.17 18.50
C SER A 85 14.99 4.63 17.71
N VAL A 86 13.85 4.80 18.39
CA VAL A 86 12.67 5.44 17.78
C VAL A 86 12.96 6.94 17.56
N PRO A 87 12.85 7.46 16.32
CA PRO A 87 13.11 8.87 16.06
C PRO A 87 12.15 9.79 16.81
N ARG A 88 12.65 10.92 17.34
CA ARG A 88 11.86 11.90 18.10
C ARG A 88 10.68 12.44 17.28
N TYR A 89 10.90 12.66 15.99
CA TYR A 89 9.85 13.14 15.08
C TYR A 89 8.71 12.11 14.93
N LEU A 90 9.06 10.82 14.85
CA LEU A 90 8.07 9.73 14.82
C LEU A 90 7.30 9.66 16.14
N ALA A 91 8.01 9.62 17.28
CA ALA A 91 7.39 9.54 18.60
C ALA A 91 6.37 10.65 18.85
N ARG A 92 6.70 11.89 18.42
CA ARG A 92 5.77 13.02 18.50
C ARG A 92 4.53 12.82 17.62
N LEU A 93 4.70 12.37 16.37
CA LEU A 93 3.55 12.12 15.48
C LEU A 93 2.66 11.00 16.01
N GLU A 94 3.23 9.95 16.60
CA GLU A 94 2.47 8.86 17.21
C GLU A 94 1.66 9.35 18.42
N ALA A 95 2.26 10.17 19.29
CA ALA A 95 1.56 10.75 20.44
C ALA A 95 0.38 11.66 20.01
N GLU A 96 0.53 12.40 18.92
CA GLU A 96 -0.51 13.30 18.40
C GLU A 96 -1.61 12.58 17.60
N ALA A 97 -1.36 11.38 17.06
CA ALA A 97 -2.29 10.68 16.17
C ALA A 97 -3.26 9.71 16.88
N GLY A 98 -3.00 9.39 18.16
CA GLY A 98 -3.84 8.48 18.95
C GLY A 98 -3.69 7.00 18.56
N PRO A 99 -4.34 6.08 19.31
CA PRO A 99 -4.20 4.64 19.13
C PRO A 99 -4.78 4.13 17.79
N GLU A 100 -5.73 4.83 17.18
CA GLU A 100 -6.33 4.43 15.90
C GLU A 100 -5.31 4.47 14.75
N ALA A 101 -4.42 5.46 14.77
CA ALA A 101 -3.32 5.53 13.81
C ALA A 101 -2.32 4.38 14.00
N ARG A 102 -2.20 3.85 15.22
CA ARG A 102 -1.40 2.65 15.46
C ARG A 102 -2.00 1.43 14.79
N ALA A 103 -3.29 1.17 15.04
CA ALA A 103 -4.02 0.08 14.41
C ALA A 103 -4.05 0.20 12.88
N GLY A 104 -4.23 1.41 12.34
CA GLY A 104 -4.22 1.66 10.91
C GLY A 104 -2.90 1.29 10.24
N TRP A 105 -1.77 1.65 10.85
CA TRP A 105 -0.47 1.19 10.34
C TRP A 105 -0.28 -0.30 10.50
N ASP A 106 -0.62 -0.88 11.65
CA ASP A 106 -0.38 -2.31 11.87
C ASP A 106 -1.17 -3.14 10.83
N LEU A 107 -2.35 -2.67 10.42
CA LEU A 107 -3.09 -3.20 9.28
C LEU A 107 -2.36 -2.97 7.94
N ALA A 108 -1.88 -1.74 7.68
CA ALA A 108 -1.17 -1.42 6.44
C ALA A 108 0.13 -2.24 6.29
N ALA A 109 0.90 -2.38 7.37
CA ALA A 109 2.13 -3.15 7.42
C ALA A 109 1.89 -4.67 7.34
N ALA A 110 0.74 -5.14 7.80
CA ALA A 110 0.30 -6.52 7.60
C ALA A 110 -0.22 -6.78 6.19
N SER A 111 -0.48 -5.74 5.38
CA SER A 111 -0.97 -5.91 4.01
C SER A 111 0.12 -6.51 3.14
N THR A 112 -0.17 -7.70 2.61
CA THR A 112 0.74 -8.41 1.70
C THR A 112 0.42 -8.16 0.22
N GLY A 113 -0.52 -7.27 -0.11
CA GLY A 113 -0.86 -6.98 -1.49
C GLY A 113 -1.84 -5.84 -1.73
N ASP A 114 -2.09 -5.57 -3.01
CA ASP A 114 -3.02 -4.55 -3.49
C ASP A 114 -4.22 -5.20 -4.18
N CYS A 115 -5.43 -4.78 -3.80
CA CYS A 115 -6.68 -5.34 -4.32
C CYS A 115 -7.25 -4.59 -5.53
N HIS A 116 -6.63 -3.48 -5.96
CA HIS A 116 -7.20 -2.61 -6.99
C HIS A 116 -6.11 -1.87 -7.79
N LEU A 117 -5.58 -2.53 -8.81
CA LEU A 117 -4.70 -1.92 -9.81
C LEU A 117 -5.34 -1.84 -11.19
N HIS A 118 -4.93 -0.83 -11.97
CA HIS A 118 -5.25 -0.70 -13.39
C HIS A 118 -3.96 -0.59 -14.20
N SER A 119 -3.96 -1.18 -15.38
CA SER A 119 -2.84 -1.17 -16.33
C SER A 119 -3.20 -0.37 -17.59
N ASP A 120 -2.23 -0.24 -18.49
CA ASP A 120 -2.40 0.31 -19.84
C ASP A 120 -3.39 -0.47 -20.72
N TRP A 121 -3.92 -1.61 -20.24
CA TRP A 121 -5.00 -2.33 -20.90
C TRP A 121 -6.38 -1.68 -20.73
N SER A 122 -6.59 -0.81 -19.72
CA SER A 122 -7.76 0.07 -19.61
C SER A 122 -7.41 1.55 -19.46
N ASP A 123 -7.27 2.04 -18.22
CA ASP A 123 -7.12 3.45 -17.85
C ASP A 123 -5.92 3.67 -16.89
N GLY A 124 -5.14 2.62 -16.63
CA GLY A 124 -3.82 2.74 -16.03
C GLY A 124 -2.81 3.29 -17.04
N GLY A 125 -1.68 3.77 -16.53
CA GLY A 125 -0.60 4.35 -17.34
C GLY A 125 0.63 3.46 -17.49
N SER A 126 0.57 2.21 -17.02
CA SER A 126 1.76 1.36 -16.89
C SER A 126 1.52 -0.04 -17.46
N PRO A 127 2.51 -0.62 -18.16
CA PRO A 127 2.49 -2.03 -18.57
C PRO A 127 2.33 -2.98 -17.38
N LEU A 128 1.84 -4.19 -17.66
CA LEU A 128 1.60 -5.21 -16.63
C LEU A 128 2.88 -5.61 -15.89
N GLU A 129 3.99 -5.72 -16.63
CA GLU A 129 5.31 -6.05 -16.14
C GLU A 129 5.79 -5.02 -15.13
N ASP A 130 5.82 -3.74 -15.52
CA ASP A 130 6.28 -2.64 -14.66
C ASP A 130 5.44 -2.51 -13.38
N MET A 131 4.12 -2.65 -13.52
CA MET A 131 3.18 -2.61 -12.41
C MET A 131 3.44 -3.76 -11.43
N ALA A 132 3.61 -4.98 -11.94
CA ALA A 132 3.88 -6.16 -11.12
C ALA A 132 5.25 -6.08 -10.42
N GLU A 133 6.27 -5.62 -11.14
CA GLU A 133 7.62 -5.46 -10.60
C GLU A 133 7.66 -4.45 -9.48
N ALA A 134 6.93 -3.33 -9.61
CA ALA A 134 6.84 -2.34 -8.56
C ALA A 134 6.09 -2.85 -7.33
N ALA A 135 4.96 -3.56 -7.52
CA ALA A 135 4.26 -4.19 -6.40
C ALA A 135 5.18 -5.16 -5.65
N ARG A 136 5.96 -5.97 -6.36
CA ARG A 136 6.99 -6.85 -5.77
C ARG A 136 8.08 -6.05 -5.05
N ALA A 137 8.58 -4.97 -5.63
CA ALA A 137 9.60 -4.10 -5.04
C ALA A 137 9.14 -3.38 -3.76
N LEU A 138 7.82 -3.17 -3.64
CA LEU A 138 7.14 -2.68 -2.43
C LEU A 138 6.94 -3.77 -1.37
N GLY A 139 7.31 -5.02 -1.65
CA GLY A 139 7.19 -6.15 -0.72
C GLY A 139 5.82 -6.84 -0.74
N HIS A 140 4.98 -6.54 -1.73
CA HIS A 140 3.75 -7.31 -1.93
C HIS A 140 4.07 -8.72 -2.41
N GLN A 141 3.26 -9.68 -1.96
CA GLN A 141 3.23 -11.07 -2.39
C GLN A 141 2.17 -11.30 -3.46
N TRP A 142 1.20 -10.39 -3.57
CA TRP A 142 0.15 -10.46 -4.58
C TRP A 142 -0.34 -9.06 -4.95
N ALA A 143 -0.94 -8.97 -6.14
CA ALA A 143 -1.71 -7.81 -6.55
C ALA A 143 -2.88 -8.23 -7.43
N VAL A 144 -3.95 -7.45 -7.47
CA VAL A 144 -5.14 -7.72 -8.28
C VAL A 144 -5.27 -6.68 -9.38
N LEU A 145 -5.16 -7.14 -10.63
CA LEU A 145 -5.48 -6.38 -11.83
C LEU A 145 -7.00 -6.29 -11.98
N THR A 146 -7.52 -5.06 -12.04
CA THR A 146 -8.95 -4.73 -12.01
C THR A 146 -9.38 -3.83 -13.17
N ASP A 147 -8.76 -4.00 -14.33
CA ASP A 147 -9.04 -3.21 -15.54
C ASP A 147 -10.51 -3.19 -15.94
N HIS A 148 -10.94 -2.08 -16.52
CA HIS A 148 -12.35 -1.83 -16.76
C HIS A 148 -12.96 -2.74 -17.83
N SER A 149 -14.23 -3.06 -17.60
CA SER A 149 -15.11 -3.63 -18.64
C SER A 149 -15.58 -2.54 -19.63
N PRO A 150 -16.03 -2.90 -20.85
CA PRO A 150 -16.31 -1.97 -21.97
C PRO A 150 -17.38 -0.89 -21.72
N ARG A 151 -18.09 -0.90 -20.59
CA ARG A 151 -19.28 -0.07 -20.36
C ARG A 151 -19.00 1.25 -19.65
N LEU A 152 -17.77 1.54 -19.26
CA LEU A 152 -17.35 2.91 -18.97
C LEU A 152 -16.87 3.53 -20.28
N THR A 153 -17.66 4.43 -20.86
CA THR A 153 -17.40 5.09 -22.15
C THR A 153 -16.06 5.83 -22.20
N ILE A 154 -15.48 6.14 -21.04
CA ILE A 154 -14.23 6.90 -20.88
C ILE A 154 -13.00 5.97 -20.73
N ALA A 155 -13.17 4.72 -20.31
CA ALA A 155 -12.08 3.89 -19.78
C ALA A 155 -11.55 2.80 -20.73
N HIS A 156 -11.79 2.91 -22.05
CA HIS A 156 -11.29 1.97 -23.07
C HIS A 156 -11.42 0.46 -22.72
N GLY A 157 -12.52 0.09 -22.07
CA GLY A 157 -12.63 -1.21 -21.39
C GLY A 157 -12.52 -2.45 -22.29
N LEU A 158 -12.14 -3.57 -21.67
CA LEU A 158 -11.72 -4.79 -22.36
C LEU A 158 -12.87 -5.56 -23.01
N SER A 159 -12.83 -5.70 -24.34
CA SER A 159 -13.65 -6.69 -25.05
C SER A 159 -13.31 -8.12 -24.58
N PRO A 160 -14.20 -9.11 -24.79
CA PRO A 160 -13.92 -10.50 -24.42
C PRO A 160 -12.61 -11.04 -25.00
N ASP A 161 -12.28 -10.68 -26.24
CA ASP A 161 -11.03 -11.12 -26.88
C ASP A 161 -9.80 -10.41 -26.31
N ARG A 162 -9.90 -9.10 -26.03
CA ARG A 162 -8.82 -8.40 -25.32
C ARG A 162 -8.60 -8.96 -23.92
N LEU A 163 -9.67 -9.31 -23.20
CA LEU A 163 -9.57 -9.98 -21.89
C LEU A 163 -8.83 -11.32 -22.00
N ARG A 164 -9.15 -12.15 -23.00
CA ARG A 164 -8.43 -13.42 -23.22
C ARG A 164 -6.93 -13.18 -23.50
N SER A 165 -6.61 -12.16 -24.28
CA SER A 165 -5.22 -11.75 -24.52
C SER A 165 -4.54 -11.26 -23.25
N GLN A 166 -5.23 -10.48 -22.43
CA GLN A 166 -4.71 -10.01 -21.14
C GLN A 166 -4.44 -11.18 -20.19
N LEU A 167 -5.35 -12.16 -20.10
CA LEU A 167 -5.14 -13.33 -19.24
C LEU A 167 -3.89 -14.13 -19.65
N ARG A 168 -3.58 -14.20 -20.96
CA ARG A 168 -2.32 -14.78 -21.44
C ARG A 168 -1.11 -13.94 -21.06
N ALA A 169 -1.20 -12.61 -21.17
CA ALA A 169 -0.14 -11.71 -20.75
C ALA A 169 0.14 -11.83 -19.24
N VAL A 170 -0.91 -11.82 -18.41
CA VAL A 170 -0.81 -12.05 -16.96
C VAL A 170 -0.18 -13.41 -16.64
N ALA A 171 -0.50 -14.46 -17.41
CA ALA A 171 0.14 -15.77 -17.24
C ALA A 171 1.64 -15.73 -17.56
N ALA A 172 2.04 -15.03 -18.63
CA ALA A 172 3.44 -14.84 -19.00
C ALA A 172 4.22 -14.04 -17.95
N VAL A 173 3.64 -12.94 -17.44
CA VAL A 173 4.21 -12.14 -16.35
C VAL A 173 4.43 -13.01 -15.11
N ASN A 174 3.42 -13.76 -14.67
CA ASN A 174 3.54 -14.64 -13.52
C ASN A 174 4.62 -15.73 -13.71
N ALA A 175 4.83 -16.23 -14.93
CA ALA A 175 5.89 -17.19 -15.21
C ALA A 175 7.29 -16.58 -15.05
N GLY A 176 7.46 -15.28 -15.35
CA GLY A 176 8.72 -14.55 -15.20
C GLY A 176 9.05 -14.14 -13.76
N LEU A 177 8.05 -13.91 -12.91
CA LEU A 177 8.24 -13.38 -11.55
C LEU A 177 8.58 -14.42 -10.48
N GLY A 178 8.38 -15.70 -10.77
CA GLY A 178 8.60 -16.79 -9.81
C GLY A 178 7.55 -16.84 -8.67
N PRO A 179 7.73 -17.73 -7.68
CA PRO A 179 6.69 -18.05 -6.70
C PRO A 179 6.48 -16.99 -5.61
N GLY A 180 7.36 -16.00 -5.49
CA GLY A 180 7.32 -14.99 -4.43
C GLY A 180 6.29 -13.86 -4.65
N PHE A 181 5.73 -13.77 -5.85
CA PHE A 181 4.72 -12.78 -6.19
C PHE A 181 3.65 -13.37 -7.13
N ARG A 182 2.40 -12.96 -6.96
CA ARG A 182 1.30 -13.36 -7.85
C ARG A 182 0.46 -12.18 -8.31
N LEU A 183 0.44 -11.93 -9.62
CA LEU A 183 -0.55 -11.07 -10.24
C LEU A 183 -1.83 -11.86 -10.50
N LEU A 184 -2.90 -11.47 -9.81
CA LEU A 184 -4.26 -11.97 -9.98
C LEU A 184 -5.00 -11.07 -10.96
N SER A 185 -5.96 -11.63 -11.70
CA SER A 185 -6.85 -10.85 -12.56
C SER A 185 -8.28 -11.03 -12.10
N PHE A 186 -8.97 -9.93 -11.85
CA PHE A 186 -10.39 -9.92 -11.53
C PHE A 186 -11.17 -9.27 -12.67
N TYR A 187 -12.01 -10.08 -13.32
CA TYR A 187 -12.96 -9.57 -14.30
C TYR A 187 -14.39 -9.67 -13.76
N ARG A 188 -15.07 -8.53 -13.70
CA ARG A 188 -16.49 -8.48 -13.33
C ARG A 188 -17.36 -8.98 -14.49
N VAL A 189 -17.70 -10.26 -14.50
CA VAL A 189 -18.75 -10.78 -15.38
C VAL A 189 -20.10 -10.26 -14.91
N ARG A 190 -20.73 -9.39 -15.70
CA ARG A 190 -22.09 -8.95 -15.41
C ARG A 190 -23.08 -9.97 -15.97
N HIS A 191 -23.78 -10.69 -15.10
CA HIS A 191 -24.92 -11.50 -15.52
C HIS A 191 -25.97 -10.60 -16.21
N PRO A 192 -26.57 -11.01 -17.34
CA PRO A 192 -27.68 -10.26 -17.91
C PRO A 192 -28.75 -10.07 -16.85
N ARG A 193 -29.22 -8.82 -16.68
CA ARG A 193 -30.32 -8.52 -15.77
C ARG A 193 -31.53 -9.34 -16.22
N ARG A 194 -31.80 -10.47 -15.57
CA ARG A 194 -33.17 -11.00 -15.54
C ARG A 194 -34.00 -9.91 -14.88
N ARG A 195 -34.90 -9.29 -15.64
CA ARG A 195 -35.94 -8.44 -15.06
C ARG A 195 -36.79 -9.36 -14.19
N LEU A 196 -36.46 -9.45 -12.90
CA LEU A 196 -37.39 -10.01 -11.92
C LEU A 196 -38.62 -9.09 -11.92
N PRO A 197 -39.84 -9.63 -12.01
CA PRO A 197 -41.05 -8.82 -11.87
C PRO A 197 -41.01 -8.10 -10.52
N ARG A 198 -41.25 -6.79 -10.53
CA ARG A 198 -41.18 -5.97 -9.31
C ARG A 198 -42.39 -6.30 -8.42
N PRO A 199 -42.22 -6.80 -7.19
CA PRO A 199 -43.29 -6.76 -6.21
C PRO A 199 -43.50 -5.31 -5.74
N GLY A 200 -44.75 -4.97 -5.43
CA GLY A 200 -45.23 -3.60 -5.19
C GLY A 200 -44.38 -2.78 -4.21
N ARG A 201 -44.25 -1.48 -4.51
CA ARG A 201 -43.51 -0.49 -3.72
C ARG A 201 -44.07 -0.38 -2.30
N ARG A 202 -43.24 -0.56 -1.26
CA ARG A 202 -43.45 0.01 0.07
C ARG A 202 -42.60 1.29 0.23
N PRO A 203 -43.07 2.32 0.96
CA PRO A 203 -42.34 3.57 1.11
C PRO A 203 -41.08 3.43 1.96
N ALA A 204 -40.07 4.23 1.63
CA ALA A 204 -38.71 4.17 2.16
C ALA A 204 -38.60 4.73 3.60
N ARG A 205 -37.80 4.07 4.45
CA ARG A 205 -37.28 4.67 5.69
C ARG A 205 -35.97 5.42 5.40
N PRO A 206 -35.69 6.53 6.09
CA PRO A 206 -34.47 7.32 5.86
C PRO A 206 -33.24 6.60 6.43
N SER A 207 -32.25 6.31 5.58
CA SER A 207 -30.96 5.74 5.96
C SER A 207 -30.00 6.83 6.44
N ARG A 208 -29.46 6.68 7.65
CA ARG A 208 -28.32 7.47 8.14
C ARG A 208 -27.12 7.26 7.20
N ARG A 209 -26.59 8.36 6.66
CA ARG A 209 -25.39 8.35 5.81
C ARG A 209 -24.15 8.11 6.69
N PHE A 210 -23.55 6.93 6.58
CA PHE A 210 -22.14 6.75 6.93
C PHE A 210 -21.30 7.47 5.85
N ARG A 211 -20.55 8.50 6.24
CA ARG A 211 -19.54 9.12 5.37
C ARG A 211 -18.32 8.19 5.40
N GLY A 212 -18.15 7.42 4.33
CA GLY A 212 -17.01 6.55 4.13
C GLY A 212 -15.70 7.34 4.04
N VAL A 213 -14.65 6.77 4.64
CA VAL A 213 -13.26 7.16 4.46
C VAL A 213 -12.96 7.12 2.96
N ARG A 214 -12.52 8.25 2.39
CA ARG A 214 -11.97 8.29 1.04
C ARG A 214 -10.65 7.52 1.07
N ALA A 215 -10.65 6.30 0.55
CA ALA A 215 -9.41 5.66 0.09
C ALA A 215 -8.89 6.53 -1.07
N LEU A 216 -7.89 7.36 -0.77
CA LEU A 216 -7.13 8.07 -1.79
C LEU A 216 -6.17 7.05 -2.40
N GLN A 217 -6.48 6.59 -3.61
CA GLN A 217 -5.47 6.12 -4.54
C GLN A 217 -4.49 7.28 -4.76
N ALA A 218 -3.34 7.23 -4.10
CA ALA A 218 -2.19 8.03 -4.51
C ALA A 218 -1.48 7.25 -5.63
N PRO A 219 -1.39 7.80 -6.86
CA PRO A 219 -0.60 7.18 -7.92
C PRO A 219 0.88 7.31 -7.54
N LEU A 220 1.46 6.22 -7.06
CA LEU A 220 2.90 6.08 -6.83
C LEU A 220 3.61 5.73 -8.14
N PHE A 221 3.42 6.52 -9.20
CA PHE A 221 4.20 6.40 -10.43
C PHE A 221 4.30 7.73 -11.19
N PHE A 222 5.50 8.31 -11.16
CA PHE A 222 6.06 9.03 -12.31
C PHE A 222 7.59 8.94 -12.19
N LEU A 223 8.19 8.00 -12.93
CA LEU A 223 9.62 8.03 -13.22
C LEU A 223 9.90 9.23 -14.12
N GLY A 224 10.86 10.05 -13.71
CA GLY A 224 11.43 11.08 -14.56
C GLY A 224 12.17 10.46 -15.74
N ARG A 225 11.91 11.03 -16.92
CA ARG A 225 13.01 11.52 -17.75
C ARG A 225 13.29 12.96 -17.37
#